data_AF-A0A957NBG5-F1
#
_entry.id   AF-A0A957NBG5-F1
#
_cell.length_a   1.000
_cell.length_b   1.000
_cell.length_c   1.000
_cell.angle_alpha   90.00
_cell.angle_beta   90.00
_cell.angle_gamma   90.00
#
_symmetry.space_group_name_H-M   'P 1'
#
loop_
_entity.id
_entity.type
_entity.pdbx_description
1 polymer ?
#
loop_
_entity_poly.entity_id
_entity_poly.type
_entity_poly.pdbx_seq_one_letter_code
_entity_poly.pdbx_strand_id
1 'polypeptide(L)'
;MNMLATKTITVDTLARVEGEGALRLHVQQGEVAEVELRIFEPPRFFEGFLQGRSYQEAPDITARICGICPVAYQMSAVHALERAFDVEVKGPLRALRRLLYCGEWIESHALHIFMLHAPDFLGYDDAIQMARDHPEIVERALKLKQVGNEIVALLGGREIHPINVCVGGFYRLPPRQAWRPLIEKLKAMRDVAVDAVAWTAQLPFPDFTRNYEFVALRHPDEYAMNEGRLISNRGLDIDVADFEAHIHEEHVPYSTALHAYINGR
;
A
#
# COMPACT_ATOMS: atom_id res chain seq x y z
N MET A 1 14.74 -47.01 -17.03
CA MET A 1 13.79 -45.88 -17.11
C MET A 1 14.08 -44.96 -15.94
N ASN A 2 14.70 -43.80 -16.19
CA ASN A 2 14.95 -42.81 -15.16
C ASN A 2 13.60 -42.21 -14.76
N MET A 3 13.14 -42.46 -13.53
CA MET A 3 11.98 -41.77 -13.00
C MET A 3 12.26 -40.27 -13.05
N LEU A 4 11.45 -39.54 -13.80
CA LEU A 4 11.59 -38.10 -13.96
C LEU A 4 11.50 -37.47 -12.57
N ALA A 5 12.56 -36.78 -12.15
CA ALA A 5 12.66 -36.24 -10.81
C ALA A 5 11.60 -35.14 -10.59
N THR A 6 10.71 -35.38 -9.64
CA THR A 6 9.75 -34.40 -9.13
C THR A 6 10.22 -33.89 -7.78
N LYS A 7 10.22 -32.58 -7.57
CA LYS A 7 10.58 -31.94 -6.31
C LYS A 7 9.51 -30.93 -5.91
N THR A 8 9.16 -30.90 -4.64
CA THR A 8 8.32 -29.85 -4.06
C THR A 8 9.19 -29.01 -3.13
N ILE A 9 9.11 -27.70 -3.26
CA ILE A 9 9.76 -26.73 -2.39
C ILE A 9 8.64 -25.94 -1.71
N THR A 10 8.70 -25.84 -0.38
CA THR A 10 7.71 -25.12 0.41
C THR A 10 8.41 -24.10 1.28
N VAL A 11 7.87 -22.87 1.29
CA VAL A 11 8.19 -21.82 2.24
C VAL A 11 6.91 -21.60 3.05
N ASP A 12 6.87 -22.15 4.26
CA ASP A 12 5.64 -22.17 5.06
C ASP A 12 5.25 -20.79 5.60
N THR A 13 6.19 -19.84 5.61
CA THR A 13 5.94 -18.46 6.05
C THR A 13 6.88 -17.51 5.33
N LEU A 14 6.32 -16.51 4.65
CA LEU A 14 7.05 -15.39 4.08
C LEU A 14 7.45 -14.41 5.18
N ALA A 15 8.73 -14.09 5.27
CA ALA A 15 9.25 -13.09 6.18
C ALA A 15 9.31 -11.71 5.50
N ARG A 16 9.35 -10.64 6.31
CA ARG A 16 9.49 -9.24 5.85
C ARG A 16 8.39 -8.80 4.85
N VAL A 17 7.18 -9.32 5.01
CA VAL A 17 5.95 -8.87 4.35
C VAL A 17 4.90 -8.50 5.40
N GLU A 18 3.92 -7.69 5.02
CA GLU A 18 2.71 -7.52 5.84
C GLU A 18 1.71 -8.62 5.52
N GLY A 19 0.97 -9.10 6.53
CA GLY A 19 0.07 -10.24 6.40
C GLY A 19 0.75 -11.59 6.53
N GLU A 20 0.00 -12.65 6.20
CA GLU A 20 0.44 -14.04 6.32
C GLU A 20 0.39 -14.75 4.95
N GLY A 21 1.57 -15.11 4.45
CA GLY A 21 1.73 -15.76 3.16
C GLY A 21 2.71 -16.93 3.21
N ALA A 22 2.53 -17.89 2.30
CA ALA A 22 3.39 -19.03 2.05
C ALA A 22 3.60 -19.25 0.55
N LEU A 23 4.66 -19.94 0.17
CA LEU A 23 4.95 -20.28 -1.22
C LEU A 23 5.12 -21.79 -1.38
N ARG A 24 4.45 -22.39 -2.36
CA ARG A 24 4.67 -23.78 -2.78
C ARG A 24 5.07 -23.81 -4.24
N LEU A 25 6.18 -24.48 -4.53
CA LEU A 25 6.70 -24.68 -5.88
C LEU A 25 6.73 -26.17 -6.18
N HIS A 26 6.11 -26.58 -7.29
CA HIS A 26 6.27 -27.93 -7.82
C HIS A 26 7.19 -27.89 -9.04
N VAL A 27 8.29 -28.64 -8.96
CA VAL A 27 9.31 -28.72 -10.00
C VAL A 27 9.28 -30.11 -10.61
N GLN A 28 9.13 -30.17 -11.93
CA GLN A 28 9.15 -31.40 -12.71
C GLN A 28 10.23 -31.28 -13.77
N GLN A 29 11.12 -32.28 -13.85
CA GLN A 29 12.19 -32.32 -14.87
C GLN A 29 13.11 -31.09 -14.86
N GLY A 30 13.27 -30.44 -13.70
CA GLY A 30 14.07 -29.22 -13.55
C GLY A 30 13.33 -27.93 -13.91
N GLU A 31 12.08 -28.00 -14.37
CA GLU A 31 11.24 -26.84 -14.66
C GLU A 31 10.16 -26.66 -13.60
N VAL A 32 9.81 -25.40 -13.31
CA VAL A 32 8.71 -25.07 -12.39
C VAL A 32 7.39 -25.35 -13.11
N ALA A 33 6.69 -26.39 -12.66
CA ALA A 33 5.39 -26.78 -13.20
C ALA A 33 4.23 -26.05 -12.53
N GLU A 34 4.37 -25.70 -11.24
CA GLU A 34 3.33 -25.04 -10.45
C GLU A 34 3.95 -24.07 -9.44
N VAL A 35 3.30 -22.92 -9.27
CA VAL A 35 3.61 -21.92 -8.23
C VAL A 35 2.31 -21.53 -7.56
N GLU A 36 2.23 -21.75 -6.25
CA GLU A 36 1.12 -21.28 -5.41
C GLU A 36 1.64 -20.25 -4.41
N LEU A 37 1.18 -19.00 -4.54
CA LEU A 37 1.24 -18.02 -3.47
C LEU A 37 0.00 -18.20 -2.60
N ARG A 38 0.20 -18.67 -1.37
CA ARG A 38 -0.89 -19.02 -0.45
C ARG A 38 -1.01 -17.94 0.59
N ILE A 39 -2.03 -17.10 0.48
CA ILE A 39 -2.40 -16.18 1.56
C ILE A 39 -3.32 -16.97 2.50
N PHE A 40 -3.01 -16.99 3.79
CA PHE A 40 -3.76 -17.79 4.75
C PHE A 40 -4.22 -16.99 5.97
N GLU A 41 -4.16 -15.66 5.88
CA GLU A 41 -4.72 -14.78 6.89
C GLU A 41 -6.20 -15.16 7.14
N PRO A 42 -6.60 -15.27 8.42
CA PRO A 42 -7.96 -15.63 8.75
C PRO A 42 -8.93 -14.57 8.20
N PRO A 43 -10.01 -14.96 7.50
CA PRO A 43 -11.01 -14.02 7.03
C PRO A 43 -11.58 -13.19 8.19
N ARG A 44 -11.41 -11.87 8.09
CA ARG A 44 -11.89 -10.92 9.11
C ARG A 44 -13.31 -10.41 8.85
N PHE A 45 -13.87 -10.75 7.69
CA PHE A 45 -15.25 -10.48 7.29
C PHE A 45 -15.68 -9.01 7.44
N PHE A 46 -14.81 -8.05 7.10
CA PHE A 46 -15.11 -6.61 7.18
C PHE A 46 -16.38 -6.24 6.40
N GLU A 47 -16.56 -6.79 5.20
CA GLU A 47 -17.73 -6.53 4.35
C GLU A 47 -19.04 -6.95 5.03
N GLY A 48 -19.07 -8.13 5.65
CA GLY A 48 -20.21 -8.61 6.42
C GLY A 48 -20.41 -7.83 7.72
N PHE A 49 -19.32 -7.52 8.43
CA PHE A 49 -19.34 -6.78 9.69
C PHE A 49 -19.85 -5.33 9.55
N LEU A 50 -19.62 -4.71 8.38
CA LEU A 50 -20.07 -3.35 8.09
C LEU A 50 -21.58 -3.26 7.83
N GLN A 51 -22.26 -4.37 7.52
CA GLN A 51 -23.70 -4.35 7.27
C GLN A 51 -24.48 -3.87 8.52
N GLY A 52 -25.37 -2.90 8.33
CA GLY A 52 -26.19 -2.33 9.40
C GLY A 52 -25.45 -1.37 10.35
N ARG A 53 -24.16 -1.10 10.13
CA ARG A 53 -23.38 -0.11 10.89
C ARG A 53 -23.70 1.31 10.43
N SER A 54 -23.44 2.28 11.30
CA SER A 54 -23.51 3.69 10.91
C SER A 54 -22.41 4.02 9.91
N TYR A 55 -22.72 4.80 8.88
CA TYR A 55 -21.71 5.29 7.94
C TYR A 55 -20.58 6.06 8.64
N GLN A 56 -20.85 6.66 9.80
CA GLN A 56 -19.87 7.42 10.58
C GLN A 56 -18.78 6.52 11.16
N GLU A 57 -19.08 5.24 11.39
CA GLU A 57 -18.13 4.26 11.93
C GLU A 57 -17.27 3.62 10.84
N ALA A 58 -17.72 3.64 9.58
CA ALA A 58 -17.08 2.91 8.48
C ALA A 58 -15.61 3.32 8.24
N PRO A 59 -15.23 4.61 8.22
CA PRO A 59 -13.82 5.00 8.10
C PRO A 59 -12.98 4.43 9.25
N ASP A 60 -13.45 4.56 10.48
CA ASP A 60 -12.72 4.03 11.63
C ASP A 60 -12.59 2.51 11.57
N ILE A 61 -13.66 1.78 11.28
CA ILE A 61 -13.63 0.32 11.18
C ILE A 61 -12.64 -0.12 10.09
N THR A 62 -12.76 0.42 8.88
CA THR A 62 -11.92 0.01 7.73
C THR A 62 -10.44 0.34 7.92
N ALA A 63 -10.10 1.38 8.70
CA ALA A 63 -8.72 1.68 9.05
C ALA A 63 -8.00 0.52 9.77
N ARG A 64 -8.74 -0.44 10.35
CA ARG A 64 -8.18 -1.60 11.06
C ARG A 64 -7.93 -2.80 10.14
N ILE A 65 -8.13 -2.65 8.82
CA ILE A 65 -7.77 -3.67 7.85
C ILE A 65 -6.24 -3.82 7.76
N CYS A 66 -5.48 -2.73 7.83
CA CYS A 66 -4.02 -2.79 7.81
C CYS A 66 -3.44 -1.71 8.73
N GLY A 67 -2.39 -2.07 9.47
CA GLY A 67 -1.68 -1.13 10.34
C GLY A 67 -0.72 -0.20 9.60
N ILE A 68 -0.35 -0.52 8.35
CA ILE A 68 0.56 0.28 7.51
C ILE A 68 -0.22 1.26 6.64
N CYS A 69 -1.31 0.84 6.00
CA CYS A 69 -2.07 1.70 5.08
C CYS A 69 -3.49 2.10 5.56
N PRO A 70 -3.68 2.54 6.82
CA PRO A 70 -5.01 2.83 7.35
C PRO A 70 -5.70 4.04 6.69
N VAL A 71 -4.94 5.05 6.23
CA VAL A 71 -5.45 6.21 5.49
C VAL A 71 -6.04 5.77 4.15
N ALA A 72 -5.39 4.86 3.44
CA ALA A 72 -5.92 4.32 2.19
C ALA A 72 -7.34 3.74 2.39
N TYR A 73 -7.54 2.92 3.43
CA TYR A 73 -8.85 2.36 3.74
C TYR A 73 -9.86 3.42 4.20
N GLN A 74 -9.46 4.33 5.08
CA GLN A 74 -10.33 5.41 5.56
C GLN A 74 -10.83 6.30 4.44
N MET A 75 -9.93 6.73 3.58
CA MET A 75 -10.25 7.61 2.48
C MET A 75 -11.05 6.88 1.40
N SER A 76 -10.82 5.59 1.17
CA SER A 76 -11.66 4.77 0.29
C SER A 76 -13.10 4.70 0.80
N ALA A 77 -13.30 4.44 2.09
CA ALA A 77 -14.61 4.45 2.72
C ALA A 77 -15.26 5.85 2.63
N VAL A 78 -14.50 6.91 2.91
CA VAL A 78 -15.00 8.29 2.85
C VAL A 78 -15.41 8.69 1.43
N HIS A 79 -14.62 8.38 0.40
CA HIS A 79 -14.99 8.68 -0.98
C HIS A 79 -16.23 7.88 -1.43
N ALA A 80 -16.36 6.62 -1.01
CA ALA A 80 -17.55 5.83 -1.30
C ALA A 80 -18.80 6.46 -0.68
N LEU A 81 -18.72 6.88 0.58
CA LEU A 81 -19.83 7.54 1.29
C LEU A 81 -20.16 8.92 0.71
N GLU A 82 -19.15 9.70 0.33
CA GLU A 82 -19.34 11.01 -0.29
C GLU A 82 -20.02 10.90 -1.64
N ARG A 83 -19.64 9.91 -2.46
CA ARG A 83 -20.38 9.60 -3.70
C ARG A 83 -21.82 9.20 -3.42
N ALA A 84 -22.06 8.35 -2.42
CA ALA A 84 -23.41 7.92 -2.05
C ALA A 84 -24.30 9.07 -1.55
N PHE A 85 -23.70 10.13 -0.98
CA PHE A 85 -24.39 11.31 -0.49
C PHE A 85 -24.35 12.52 -1.43
N ASP A 86 -23.77 12.37 -2.62
CA ASP A 86 -23.57 13.48 -3.58
C ASP A 86 -22.81 14.68 -2.96
N VAL A 87 -21.79 14.37 -2.15
CA VAL A 87 -20.93 15.35 -1.48
C VAL A 87 -19.61 15.46 -2.23
N GLU A 88 -19.27 16.69 -2.65
CA GLU A 88 -18.01 16.97 -3.34
C GLU A 88 -17.08 17.82 -2.48
N VAL A 89 -15.88 17.30 -2.16
CA VAL A 89 -14.87 18.02 -1.37
C VAL A 89 -13.84 18.68 -2.29
N LYS A 90 -13.80 20.02 -2.29
CA LYS A 90 -12.90 20.83 -3.13
C LYS A 90 -11.91 21.67 -2.33
N GLY A 91 -10.97 22.27 -3.05
CA GLY A 91 -10.11 23.34 -2.54
C GLY A 91 -9.20 22.89 -1.40
N PRO A 92 -9.05 23.69 -0.32
CA PRO A 92 -8.10 23.39 0.75
C PRO A 92 -8.34 22.06 1.47
N LEU A 93 -9.59 21.60 1.60
CA LEU A 93 -9.89 20.31 2.24
C LEU A 93 -9.41 19.12 1.40
N ARG A 94 -9.59 19.18 0.07
CA ARG A 94 -9.02 18.20 -0.86
C ARG A 94 -7.50 18.17 -0.77
N ALA A 95 -6.86 19.35 -0.74
CA ALA A 95 -5.40 19.44 -0.61
C ALA A 95 -4.89 18.83 0.72
N LEU A 96 -5.62 19.02 1.81
CA LEU A 96 -5.28 18.38 3.09
C LEU A 96 -5.45 16.86 3.06
N ARG A 97 -6.49 16.33 2.39
CA ARG A 97 -6.63 14.87 2.19
C ARG A 97 -5.46 14.30 1.40
N ARG A 98 -5.04 15.00 0.34
CA ARG A 98 -3.85 14.62 -0.43
C ARG A 98 -2.59 14.66 0.43
N LEU A 99 -2.43 15.67 1.30
CA LEU A 99 -1.33 15.72 2.26
C LEU A 99 -1.34 14.54 3.24
N LEU A 100 -2.53 14.10 3.70
CA LEU A 100 -2.66 12.92 4.56
C LEU A 100 -2.15 11.66 3.85
N TYR A 101 -2.54 11.46 2.59
CA TYR A 101 -2.01 10.37 1.75
C TYR A 101 -0.49 10.45 1.56
N CYS A 102 0.05 11.65 1.31
CA CYS A 102 1.51 11.82 1.24
C CYS A 102 2.21 11.38 2.53
N GLY A 103 1.62 11.66 3.70
CA GLY A 103 2.14 11.21 4.99
C GLY A 103 2.25 9.69 5.07
N GLU A 104 1.17 8.98 4.74
CA GLU A 104 1.13 7.51 4.68
C GLU A 104 2.11 6.96 3.64
N TRP A 105 2.17 7.53 2.44
CA TRP A 105 3.08 7.02 1.40
C TRP A 105 4.54 7.18 1.77
N ILE A 106 4.91 8.32 2.36
CA ILE A 106 6.29 8.55 2.82
C ILE A 106 6.65 7.50 3.88
N GLU A 107 5.77 7.27 4.86
CA GLU A 107 6.08 6.32 5.93
C GLU A 107 6.10 4.86 5.44
N SER A 108 5.12 4.49 4.62
CA SER A 108 4.96 3.13 4.08
C SER A 108 6.08 2.78 3.11
N HIS A 109 6.43 3.67 2.17
CA HIS A 109 7.51 3.41 1.22
C HIS A 109 8.87 3.40 1.90
N ALA A 110 9.12 4.28 2.88
CA ALA A 110 10.35 4.24 3.66
C ALA A 110 10.48 2.93 4.46
N LEU A 111 9.38 2.46 5.08
CA LEU A 111 9.33 1.16 5.75
C LEU A 111 9.65 0.03 4.76
N HIS A 112 8.94 -0.02 3.64
CA HIS A 112 9.03 -1.10 2.66
C HIS A 112 10.42 -1.19 2.03
N ILE A 113 10.93 -0.08 1.49
CA ILE A 113 12.21 -0.07 0.77
C ILE A 113 13.37 -0.41 1.72
N PHE A 114 13.43 0.22 2.89
CA PHE A 114 14.64 0.18 3.71
C PHE A 114 14.60 -0.86 4.83
N MET A 115 13.42 -1.21 5.35
CA MET A 115 13.30 -2.20 6.43
C MET A 115 12.97 -3.59 5.89
N LEU A 116 12.23 -3.66 4.78
CA LEU A 116 11.76 -4.93 4.21
C LEU A 116 12.62 -5.39 3.02
N HIS A 117 12.90 -4.54 2.04
CA HIS A 117 13.58 -4.96 0.79
C HIS A 117 15.11 -4.83 0.82
N ALA A 118 15.63 -3.71 1.31
CA ALA A 118 17.07 -3.43 1.29
C ALA A 118 17.94 -4.57 1.88
N PRO A 119 17.54 -5.26 2.97
CA PRO A 119 18.30 -6.39 3.48
C PRO A 119 18.56 -7.48 2.43
N ASP A 120 17.58 -7.83 1.58
CA ASP A 120 17.76 -8.85 0.53
C ASP A 120 18.83 -8.45 -0.48
N PHE A 121 18.77 -7.21 -0.95
CA PHE A 121 19.71 -6.69 -1.95
C PHE A 121 21.14 -6.60 -1.45
N LEU A 122 21.31 -6.44 -0.14
CA LEU A 122 22.61 -6.28 0.51
C LEU A 122 23.10 -7.56 1.21
N GLY A 123 22.30 -8.63 1.21
CA GLY A 123 22.66 -9.93 1.78
C GLY A 123 22.55 -10.02 3.31
N TYR A 124 21.60 -9.29 3.91
CA TYR A 124 21.28 -9.36 5.35
C TYR A 124 19.93 -10.05 5.60
N ASP A 125 19.81 -10.72 6.74
CA ASP A 125 18.54 -11.34 7.14
C ASP A 125 17.45 -10.31 7.45
N ASP A 126 17.85 -9.16 8.01
CA ASP A 126 16.97 -8.11 8.51
C ASP A 126 17.67 -6.74 8.57
N ALA A 127 16.87 -5.69 8.75
CA ALA A 127 17.35 -4.31 8.82
C ALA A 127 18.19 -4.00 10.07
N ILE A 128 18.07 -4.77 11.15
CA ILE A 128 18.83 -4.57 12.39
C ILE A 128 20.28 -5.03 12.18
N GLN A 129 20.47 -6.17 11.52
CA GLN A 129 21.79 -6.64 11.11
C GLN A 129 22.41 -5.70 10.08
N MET A 130 21.64 -5.31 9.07
CA MET A 130 22.06 -4.31 8.07
C MET A 130 22.49 -2.99 8.72
N ALA A 131 21.83 -2.55 9.79
CA ALA A 131 22.16 -1.30 10.49
C ALA A 131 23.56 -1.29 11.11
N ARG A 132 24.20 -2.44 11.33
CA ARG A 132 25.57 -2.51 11.87
C ARG A 132 26.60 -1.98 10.88
N ASP A 133 26.38 -2.27 9.60
CA ASP A 133 27.29 -1.90 8.51
C ASP A 133 26.78 -0.67 7.74
N HIS A 134 25.46 -0.45 7.75
CA HIS A 134 24.78 0.65 7.06
C HIS A 134 23.93 1.53 8.01
N PRO A 135 24.47 2.01 9.15
CA PRO A 135 23.69 2.74 10.15
C PRO A 135 23.08 4.03 9.59
N GLU A 136 23.81 4.75 8.74
CA GLU A 136 23.35 6.01 8.16
C GLU A 136 22.13 5.82 7.24
N ILE A 137 22.08 4.71 6.48
CA ILE A 137 20.97 4.42 5.57
C ILE A 137 19.71 4.12 6.39
N VAL A 138 19.84 3.27 7.41
CA VAL A 138 18.73 2.91 8.31
C VAL A 138 18.24 4.13 9.07
N GLU A 139 19.14 4.97 9.60
CA GLU A 139 18.76 6.19 10.33
C GLU A 139 18.03 7.19 9.43
N ARG A 140 18.50 7.42 8.20
CA ARG A 140 17.83 8.30 7.23
C ARG A 140 16.44 7.77 6.88
N ALA A 141 16.30 6.46 6.67
CA ALA A 141 15.01 5.84 6.40
C ALA A 141 14.03 5.99 7.58
N LEU A 142 14.49 5.79 8.82
CA LEU A 142 13.68 6.01 10.01
C LEU A 142 13.24 7.48 10.16
N LYS A 143 14.11 8.44 9.82
CA LYS A 143 13.75 9.87 9.79
C LYS A 143 12.71 10.20 8.72
N LEU A 144 12.80 9.60 7.54
CA LEU A 144 11.78 9.70 6.49
C LEU A 144 10.45 9.11 6.96
N LYS A 145 10.48 7.91 7.53
CA LYS A 145 9.30 7.28 8.12
C LYS A 145 8.66 8.18 9.19
N GLN A 146 9.48 8.74 10.08
CA GLN A 146 9.01 9.61 11.15
C GLN A 146 8.33 10.86 10.62
N VAL A 147 8.86 11.52 9.58
CA VAL A 147 8.23 12.74 9.05
C VAL A 147 6.89 12.44 8.35
N GLY A 148 6.76 11.28 7.71
CA GLY A 148 5.47 10.78 7.20
C GLY A 148 4.45 10.58 8.33
N ASN A 149 4.84 9.85 9.39
CA ASN A 149 4.03 9.67 10.59
C ASN A 149 3.60 11.00 11.23
N GLU A 150 4.48 12.01 11.27
CA GLU A 150 4.17 13.32 11.86
C GLU A 150 3.10 14.09 11.05
N ILE A 151 3.07 13.93 9.72
CA ILE A 151 1.97 14.46 8.90
C ILE A 151 0.66 13.79 9.32
N VAL A 152 0.65 12.45 9.39
CA VAL A 152 -0.54 11.67 9.74
C VAL A 152 -0.98 11.95 11.17
N ALA A 153 -0.07 12.10 12.12
CA ALA A 153 -0.38 12.43 13.50
C ALA A 153 -0.96 13.84 13.63
N LEU A 154 -0.36 14.85 12.99
CA LEU A 154 -0.83 16.23 13.07
C LEU A 154 -2.21 16.39 12.42
N LEU A 155 -2.42 15.83 11.23
CA LEU A 155 -3.66 15.99 10.48
C LEU A 155 -4.71 14.93 10.80
N GLY A 156 -4.32 13.69 10.99
CA GLY A 156 -5.18 12.55 11.27
C GLY A 156 -5.44 12.31 12.77
N GLY A 157 -4.71 13.02 13.65
CA GLY A 157 -4.83 12.94 15.11
C GLY A 157 -4.00 11.82 15.77
N ARG A 158 -3.62 10.79 15.00
CA ARG A 158 -2.78 9.67 15.40
C ARG A 158 -1.98 9.18 14.19
N GLU A 159 -0.77 8.68 14.42
CA GLU A 159 0.10 8.13 13.37
C GLU A 159 -0.40 6.81 12.77
N ILE A 160 -1.04 5.96 13.59
CA ILE A 160 -1.65 4.69 13.18
C ILE A 160 -3.12 4.72 13.53
N HIS A 161 -3.95 4.28 12.59
CA HIS A 161 -5.41 4.35 12.66
C HIS A 161 -5.88 5.77 13.03
N PRO A 162 -5.65 6.78 12.14
CA PRO A 162 -6.09 8.14 12.40
C PRO A 162 -7.61 8.20 12.61
N ILE A 163 -8.11 9.26 13.23
CA ILE A 163 -9.53 9.36 13.66
C ILE A 163 -10.18 10.66 13.23
N ASN A 164 -9.47 11.48 12.46
CA ASN A 164 -9.90 12.85 12.18
C ASN A 164 -10.61 13.02 10.83
N VAL A 165 -10.50 12.04 9.92
CA VAL A 165 -11.18 12.11 8.61
C VAL A 165 -12.66 11.80 8.80
N CYS A 166 -13.53 12.58 8.13
CA CYS A 166 -14.95 12.31 8.08
C CYS A 166 -15.52 12.64 6.69
N VAL A 167 -16.77 12.22 6.45
CA VAL A 167 -17.53 12.63 5.26
C VAL A 167 -17.60 14.16 5.22
N GLY A 168 -17.23 14.74 4.08
CA GLY A 168 -17.18 16.19 3.87
C GLY A 168 -15.89 16.87 4.33
N GLY A 169 -14.97 16.18 5.01
CA GLY A 169 -13.66 16.75 5.35
C GLY A 169 -12.99 16.10 6.55
N PHE A 170 -12.84 16.89 7.63
CA PHE A 170 -12.17 16.52 8.87
C PHE A 170 -12.99 16.99 10.08
N TYR A 171 -13.00 16.23 11.18
CA TYR A 171 -13.65 16.65 12.42
C TYR A 171 -13.01 17.91 13.00
N ARG A 172 -11.68 18.03 12.93
CA ARG A 172 -10.95 19.20 13.42
C ARG A 172 -9.68 19.48 12.63
N LEU A 173 -9.52 20.71 12.14
CA LEU A 173 -8.25 21.13 11.52
C LEU A 173 -7.24 21.64 12.56
N PRO A 174 -5.94 21.29 12.44
CA PRO A 174 -4.90 21.88 13.28
C PRO A 174 -4.75 23.38 13.00
N PRO A 175 -4.49 24.21 14.03
CA PRO A 175 -4.29 25.63 13.82
C PRO A 175 -3.02 25.88 13.00
N ARG A 176 -3.01 26.96 12.20
CA ARG A 176 -1.89 27.30 11.29
C ARG A 176 -0.50 27.28 11.97
N GLN A 177 -0.43 27.68 13.23
CA GLN A 177 0.83 27.69 13.99
C GLN A 177 1.40 26.29 14.22
N ALA A 178 0.56 25.26 14.38
CA ALA A 178 0.99 23.89 14.61
C ALA A 178 1.73 23.30 13.40
N TRP A 179 1.50 23.84 12.20
CA TRP A 179 2.17 23.39 10.97
C TRP A 179 3.59 23.92 10.82
N ARG A 180 3.94 25.04 11.48
CA ARG A 180 5.23 25.70 11.25
C ARG A 180 6.44 24.78 11.50
N PRO A 181 6.51 24.03 12.63
CA PRO A 181 7.63 23.13 12.86
C PRO A 181 7.71 22.01 11.82
N LEU A 182 6.57 21.44 11.44
CA LEU A 182 6.50 20.37 10.46
C LEU A 182 6.93 20.84 9.06
N ILE A 183 6.54 22.06 8.66
CA ILE A 183 6.95 22.64 7.37
C ILE A 183 8.48 22.77 7.29
N GLU A 184 9.12 23.29 8.33
CA GLU A 184 10.59 23.43 8.33
C GLU A 184 11.29 22.06 8.32
N LYS A 185 10.73 21.08 9.06
CA LYS A 185 11.23 19.70 9.02
C LYS A 185 11.06 19.06 7.63
N LEU A 186 9.91 19.24 6.98
CA LEU A 186 9.66 18.71 5.63
C LEU A 186 10.62 19.32 4.60
N LYS A 187 10.90 20.62 4.69
CA LYS A 187 11.91 21.27 3.82
C LYS A 187 13.29 20.66 4.01
N ALA A 188 13.71 20.41 5.25
CA ALA A 188 15.00 19.79 5.55
C ALA A 188 15.05 18.31 5.11
N MET A 189 13.93 17.59 5.17
CA MET A 189 13.84 16.18 4.77
C MET A 189 13.72 15.97 3.25
N ARG A 190 13.47 17.02 2.47
CA ARG A 190 13.33 16.91 1.01
C ARG A 190 14.58 16.32 0.36
N ASP A 191 15.74 16.84 0.71
CA ASP A 191 17.00 16.39 0.10
C ASP A 191 17.33 14.95 0.55
N VAL A 192 16.96 14.59 1.79
CA VAL A 192 17.03 13.19 2.28
C VAL A 192 16.13 12.26 1.47
N ALA A 193 14.93 12.69 1.09
CA ALA A 193 14.03 11.90 0.25
C ALA A 193 14.57 11.72 -1.18
N VAL A 194 15.21 12.75 -1.74
CA VAL A 194 15.87 12.66 -3.05
C VAL A 194 17.06 11.69 -2.99
N ASP A 195 17.90 11.80 -1.96
CA ASP A 195 19.03 10.90 -1.74
C ASP A 195 18.57 9.45 -1.54
N ALA A 196 17.44 9.24 -0.85
CA ALA A 196 16.84 7.93 -0.68
C ALA A 196 16.47 7.32 -2.04
N VAL A 197 15.83 8.08 -2.94
CA VAL A 197 15.51 7.61 -4.30
C VAL A 197 16.78 7.28 -5.09
N ALA A 198 17.79 8.17 -5.04
CA ALA A 198 19.05 7.96 -5.74
C ALA A 198 19.79 6.70 -5.25
N TRP A 199 19.77 6.45 -3.95
CA TRP A 199 20.33 5.25 -3.34
C TRP A 199 19.54 3.99 -3.73
N THR A 200 18.21 4.03 -3.66
CA THR A 200 17.37 2.88 -4.05
C THR A 200 17.60 2.50 -5.51
N ALA A 201 17.80 3.47 -6.40
CA ALA A 201 18.09 3.22 -7.82
C ALA A 201 19.44 2.51 -8.07
N GLN A 202 20.32 2.44 -7.08
CA GLN A 202 21.61 1.73 -7.18
C GLN A 202 21.54 0.27 -6.71
N LEU A 203 20.41 -0.15 -6.12
CA LEU A 203 20.25 -1.55 -5.71
C LEU A 203 20.27 -2.48 -6.94
N PRO A 204 20.83 -3.69 -6.82
CA PRO A 204 21.01 -4.61 -7.94
C PRO A 204 19.68 -5.30 -8.30
N PHE A 205 18.75 -4.53 -8.87
CA PHE A 205 17.50 -5.07 -9.40
C PHE A 205 17.78 -6.01 -10.59
N PRO A 206 17.15 -7.19 -10.62
CA PRO A 206 17.28 -8.08 -11.77
C PRO A 206 16.66 -7.44 -13.00
N ASP A 207 17.28 -7.64 -14.17
CA ASP A 207 16.68 -7.31 -15.45
C ASP A 207 15.55 -8.33 -15.74
N PHE A 208 14.37 -8.02 -15.23
CA PHE A 208 13.18 -8.88 -15.34
C PHE A 208 12.04 -8.10 -15.95
N THR A 209 11.66 -8.47 -17.17
CA THR A 209 10.48 -7.94 -17.85
C THR A 209 9.50 -9.07 -18.12
N ARG A 210 8.23 -8.85 -17.81
CA ARG A 210 7.14 -9.76 -18.15
C ARG A 210 5.98 -9.00 -18.75
N ASN A 211 5.30 -9.63 -19.70
CA ASN A 211 4.19 -9.02 -20.43
C ASN A 211 2.92 -9.00 -19.57
N TYR A 212 2.86 -8.07 -18.63
CA TYR A 212 1.69 -7.84 -17.77
C TYR A 212 0.78 -6.75 -18.33
N GLU A 213 -0.51 -6.86 -17.98
CA GLU A 213 -1.41 -5.71 -18.03
C GLU A 213 -1.28 -4.95 -16.71
N PHE A 214 -0.79 -3.72 -16.79
CA PHE A 214 -0.66 -2.83 -15.65
C PHE A 214 -1.91 -1.97 -15.55
N VAL A 215 -2.56 -1.98 -14.39
CA VAL A 215 -3.74 -1.16 -14.09
C VAL A 215 -3.36 -0.12 -13.04
N ALA A 216 -3.77 1.13 -13.26
CA ALA A 216 -3.53 2.24 -12.33
C ALA A 216 -4.61 3.30 -12.45
N LEU A 217 -4.70 4.19 -11.46
CA LEU A 217 -5.47 5.42 -11.61
C LEU A 217 -4.72 6.41 -12.52
N ARG A 218 -5.47 7.17 -13.33
CA ARG A 218 -4.98 8.33 -14.06
C ARG A 218 -5.85 9.54 -13.78
N HIS A 219 -5.21 10.63 -13.39
CA HIS A 219 -5.82 11.94 -13.25
C HIS A 219 -5.25 12.89 -14.32
N PRO A 220 -6.05 13.76 -14.95
CA PRO A 220 -5.59 14.62 -16.04
C PRO A 220 -4.45 15.58 -15.64
N ASP A 221 -4.49 16.10 -14.41
CA ASP A 221 -3.63 17.22 -14.00
C ASP A 221 -2.58 16.90 -12.92
N GLU A 222 -2.64 15.71 -12.29
CA GLU A 222 -1.77 15.39 -11.15
C GLU A 222 -1.48 13.89 -11.06
N TYR A 223 -0.48 13.52 -10.25
CA TYR A 223 -0.24 12.11 -9.92
C TYR A 223 -1.44 11.55 -9.16
N ALA A 224 -2.09 10.54 -9.74
CA ALA A 224 -3.31 9.96 -9.20
C ALA A 224 -3.02 9.17 -7.92
N MET A 225 -3.62 9.60 -6.80
CA MET A 225 -3.53 8.91 -5.51
C MET A 225 -4.84 8.22 -5.18
N ASN A 226 -5.95 8.96 -5.28
CA ASN A 226 -7.26 8.58 -4.77
C ASN A 226 -8.42 9.04 -5.67
N GLU A 227 -8.11 9.69 -6.78
CA GLU A 227 -9.06 10.29 -7.72
C GLU A 227 -8.56 10.08 -9.14
N GLY A 228 -9.48 10.05 -10.10
CA GLY A 228 -9.19 9.81 -11.50
C GLY A 228 -9.93 8.59 -12.04
N ARG A 229 -9.53 8.16 -13.23
CA ARG A 229 -10.10 7.02 -13.95
C ARG A 229 -9.21 5.80 -13.80
N LEU A 230 -9.79 4.61 -13.80
CA LEU A 230 -9.03 3.36 -13.79
C LEU A 230 -8.61 3.03 -15.22
N ILE A 231 -7.30 2.97 -15.47
CA ILE A 231 -6.73 2.74 -16.81
C ILE A 231 -5.78 1.55 -16.83
N SER A 232 -5.57 0.97 -18.01
CA SER A 232 -4.50 -0.01 -18.23
C SER A 232 -3.61 0.29 -19.43
N ASN A 233 -2.40 -0.30 -19.44
CA ASN A 233 -1.50 -0.27 -20.60
C ASN A 233 -2.02 -1.08 -21.80
N ARG A 234 -3.20 -1.69 -21.70
CA ARG A 234 -3.87 -2.45 -22.77
C ARG A 234 -5.30 -1.96 -23.02
N GLY A 235 -5.58 -0.70 -22.71
CA GLY A 235 -6.78 -0.02 -23.18
C GLY A 235 -8.02 -0.13 -22.29
N LEU A 236 -7.89 -0.64 -21.05
CA LEU A 236 -8.93 -0.38 -20.03
C LEU A 236 -8.95 1.13 -19.75
N ASP A 237 -10.13 1.73 -19.73
CA ASP A 237 -10.34 3.14 -19.36
C ASP A 237 -11.77 3.31 -18.86
N ILE A 238 -11.99 3.16 -17.56
CA ILE A 238 -13.33 3.11 -16.94
C ILE A 238 -13.44 4.06 -15.75
N ASP A 239 -14.67 4.38 -15.36
CA ASP A 239 -14.90 4.97 -14.04
C ASP A 239 -14.66 3.90 -12.96
N VAL A 240 -14.23 4.31 -11.77
CA VAL A 240 -14.04 3.39 -10.65
C VAL A 240 -15.37 2.76 -10.21
N ALA A 241 -16.50 3.44 -10.41
CA ALA A 241 -17.82 2.89 -10.17
C ALA A 241 -18.16 1.68 -11.06
N ASP A 242 -17.47 1.55 -12.21
CA ASP A 242 -17.69 0.44 -13.16
C ASP A 242 -16.74 -0.74 -12.90
N PHE A 243 -16.00 -0.75 -11.78
CA PHE A 243 -15.00 -1.77 -11.45
C PHE A 243 -15.58 -3.19 -11.54
N GLU A 244 -16.67 -3.47 -10.85
CA GLU A 244 -17.30 -4.81 -10.79
C GLU A 244 -17.89 -5.27 -12.14
N ALA A 245 -18.15 -4.33 -13.07
CA ALA A 245 -18.61 -4.67 -14.41
C ALA A 245 -17.47 -5.10 -15.35
N HIS A 246 -16.21 -4.83 -14.97
CA HIS A 246 -15.03 -5.04 -15.82
C HIS A 246 -13.98 -5.96 -15.20
N ILE A 247 -14.00 -6.12 -13.87
CA ILE A 247 -13.06 -6.93 -13.12
C ILE A 247 -13.86 -7.98 -12.33
N HIS A 248 -13.49 -9.24 -12.51
CA HIS A 248 -14.07 -10.38 -11.82
C HIS A 248 -13.07 -10.93 -10.82
N GLU A 249 -13.54 -11.23 -9.62
CA GLU A 249 -12.75 -11.85 -8.57
C GLU A 249 -13.19 -13.30 -8.35
N GLU A 250 -12.23 -14.22 -8.26
CA GLU A 250 -12.49 -15.62 -7.98
C GLU A 250 -11.72 -16.12 -6.75
N HIS A 251 -12.32 -17.11 -6.08
CA HIS A 251 -11.65 -17.85 -5.02
C HIS A 251 -10.82 -18.98 -5.62
N VAL A 252 -9.60 -19.15 -5.10
CA VAL A 252 -8.79 -20.34 -5.35
C VAL A 252 -8.71 -21.19 -4.07
N PRO A 253 -8.67 -22.54 -4.17
CA PRO A 253 -8.76 -23.40 -2.97
C PRO A 253 -7.61 -23.26 -1.97
N TYR A 254 -6.48 -22.69 -2.38
CA TYR A 254 -5.23 -22.65 -1.60
C TYR A 254 -4.93 -21.26 -1.00
N SER A 255 -5.79 -20.27 -1.20
CA SER A 255 -5.58 -18.89 -0.76
C SER A 255 -6.88 -18.24 -0.26
N THR A 256 -6.80 -17.44 0.80
CA THR A 256 -7.89 -16.57 1.27
C THR A 256 -7.96 -15.26 0.47
N ALA A 257 -6.89 -14.88 -0.22
CA ALA A 257 -6.90 -13.75 -1.14
C ALA A 257 -7.58 -14.13 -2.46
N LEU A 258 -8.43 -13.22 -2.96
CA LEU A 258 -9.09 -13.37 -4.25
C LEU A 258 -8.10 -13.17 -5.40
N HIS A 259 -8.39 -13.81 -6.53
CA HIS A 259 -7.70 -13.58 -7.78
C HIS A 259 -8.57 -12.73 -8.69
N ALA A 260 -8.08 -11.56 -9.09
CA ALA A 260 -8.80 -10.62 -9.94
C ALA A 260 -8.36 -10.73 -11.41
N TYR A 261 -9.33 -10.71 -12.31
CA TYR A 261 -9.13 -10.77 -13.76
C TYR A 261 -9.95 -9.69 -14.47
N ILE A 262 -9.41 -9.14 -15.55
CA ILE A 262 -10.15 -8.21 -16.41
C ILE A 262 -11.02 -9.04 -17.35
N ASN A 263 -12.29 -8.68 -17.50
CA ASN A 263 -13.25 -9.42 -18.33
C ASN A 263 -12.73 -9.63 -19.76
N GLY A 264 -12.65 -10.89 -20.16
CA GLY A 264 -12.17 -11.31 -21.48
C GLY A 264 -10.64 -11.32 -21.63
N ARG A 265 -9.88 -11.29 -20.53
CA ARG A 265 -8.40 -11.31 -20.53
C ARG A 265 -7.81 -12.26 -19.50
#